data_AF-A0A353JYT8-F1
#
_entry.id   AF-A0A353JYT8-F1
#
_cell.length_a   1.000
_cell.length_b   1.000
_cell.length_c   1.000
_cell.angle_alpha   90.00
_cell.angle_beta   90.00
_cell.angle_gamma   90.00
#
_symmetry.space_group_name_H-M   'P 1'
#
loop_
_entity.id
_entity.type
_entity.pdbx_description
1 polymer ?
#
loop_
_entity_poly.entity_id
_entity_poly.type
_entity_poly.pdbx_seq_one_letter_code
_entity_poly.pdbx_strand_id
1 'polypeptide(L)'
;ERASARETAIRTAVGAFCMELLKIFDVKIVNRTISIGNIFDNDEVNMQDDRVLKKIMSSNVFCYDNEKEKDMINAIDDAKQNGDTLGGCCQISAFNIPVGLGSYSFYDRRADYRIGGALMSVQGVKSIEFGEGISASKSKGSMMDDEISIKNGIYNRLTNNAGGIEGGITNGMPIVAKVYMKPIPTIKKEIQTVDLYGNKVKDRYERSDTCAVPALGVICKNVMSYELCRLFLEKFSGDCLEDIKVSYDNYLRRVKRN
;
A
#
# COMPACT_ATOMS: atom_id res chain seq x y z
N GLU A 1 22.07 -13.80 -1.95
CA GLU A 1 22.28 -12.34 -2.16
C GLU A 1 21.14 -11.58 -2.83
N ARG A 2 20.98 -11.57 -4.16
CA ARG A 2 20.14 -10.54 -4.83
C ARG A 2 18.62 -10.62 -4.57
N ALA A 3 18.09 -11.80 -4.27
CA ALA A 3 16.68 -11.97 -3.91
C ALA A 3 16.33 -11.41 -2.51
N SER A 4 17.33 -10.98 -1.73
CA SER A 4 17.13 -10.39 -0.41
C SER A 4 16.28 -9.12 -0.46
N ALA A 5 15.45 -8.93 0.56
CA ALA A 5 14.68 -7.70 0.76
C ALA A 5 15.57 -6.46 0.99
N ARG A 6 16.90 -6.61 1.12
CA ARG A 6 17.83 -5.48 1.14
C ARG A 6 17.67 -4.57 -0.09
N GLU A 7 17.25 -5.11 -1.23
CA GLU A 7 16.95 -4.36 -2.45
C GLU A 7 15.81 -3.33 -2.25
N THR A 8 14.89 -3.54 -1.30
CA THR A 8 13.82 -2.57 -1.00
C THR A 8 14.34 -1.20 -0.52
N ALA A 9 15.60 -1.13 -0.07
CA ALA A 9 16.24 0.14 0.27
C ALA A 9 16.31 1.09 -0.94
N ILE A 10 16.67 0.60 -2.14
CA ILE A 10 16.71 1.46 -3.34
C ILE A 10 15.30 1.82 -3.81
N ARG A 11 14.33 0.89 -3.69
CA ARG A 11 12.92 1.18 -3.97
C ARG A 11 12.38 2.30 -3.08
N THR A 12 12.76 2.28 -1.81
CA THR A 12 12.39 3.31 -0.84
C THR A 12 13.01 4.66 -1.21
N ALA A 13 14.30 4.69 -1.56
CA ALA A 13 14.98 5.92 -1.96
C ALA A 13 14.37 6.54 -3.23
N VAL A 14 14.13 5.75 -4.27
CA VAL A 14 13.51 6.22 -5.52
C VAL A 14 12.06 6.65 -5.29
N GLY A 15 11.29 5.87 -4.52
CA GLY A 15 9.92 6.21 -4.17
C GLY A 15 9.81 7.50 -3.35
N ALA A 16 10.78 7.78 -2.48
CA ALA A 16 10.81 9.03 -1.72
C ALA A 16 10.99 10.27 -2.60
N PHE A 17 11.82 10.17 -3.65
CA PHE A 17 11.90 11.21 -4.67
C PHE A 17 10.55 11.42 -5.39
N CYS A 18 9.89 10.32 -5.76
CA CYS A 18 8.56 10.38 -6.38
C CYS A 18 7.49 10.98 -5.44
N MET A 19 7.56 10.72 -4.13
CA MET A 19 6.69 11.34 -3.15
C MET A 19 6.87 12.86 -3.12
N GLU A 20 8.12 13.35 -3.11
CA GLU A 20 8.36 14.80 -3.11
C GLU A 20 7.88 15.47 -4.40
N LEU A 21 7.99 14.82 -5.56
CA LEU A 21 7.38 15.33 -6.80
C LEU A 21 5.84 15.39 -6.69
N LEU A 22 5.21 14.28 -6.27
CA LEU A 22 3.75 14.19 -6.15
C LEU A 22 3.18 15.18 -5.13
N LYS A 23 3.92 15.46 -4.05
CA LYS A 23 3.56 16.43 -3.01
C LYS A 23 3.43 17.86 -3.54
N ILE A 24 4.11 18.22 -4.63
CA ILE A 24 3.95 19.53 -5.30
C ILE A 24 2.52 19.68 -5.87
N PHE A 25 1.84 18.56 -6.12
CA PHE A 25 0.46 18.49 -6.59
C PHE A 25 -0.51 18.11 -5.47
N ASP A 26 -0.14 18.36 -4.21
CA ASP A 26 -0.90 18.07 -2.99
C ASP A 26 -1.26 16.58 -2.76
N VAL A 27 -0.64 15.66 -3.52
CA VAL A 27 -0.80 14.23 -3.32
C VAL A 27 -0.09 13.80 -2.03
N LYS A 28 -0.82 13.09 -1.17
CA LYS A 28 -0.33 12.62 0.13
C LYS A 28 -0.46 11.11 0.21
N ILE A 29 0.64 10.41 0.46
CA ILE A 29 0.68 8.95 0.55
C ILE A 29 1.17 8.55 1.94
N VAL A 30 0.43 7.67 2.61
CA VAL A 30 0.64 7.29 4.01
C VAL A 30 0.42 5.80 4.21
N ASN A 31 0.87 5.27 5.35
CA ASN A 31 0.70 3.88 5.70
C ASN A 31 0.39 3.69 7.18
N ARG A 32 -0.24 2.57 7.51
CA ARG A 32 -0.36 2.03 8.87
C ARG A 32 -0.27 0.50 8.85
N THR A 33 0.09 -0.09 9.98
CA THR A 33 -0.02 -1.53 10.19
C THR A 33 -1.45 -1.86 10.61
N ILE A 34 -2.06 -2.83 9.92
CA ILE A 34 -3.40 -3.34 10.21
C ILE A 34 -3.31 -4.59 11.07
N SER A 35 -2.33 -5.46 10.80
CA SER A 35 -2.16 -6.66 11.60
C SER A 35 -0.73 -7.15 11.65
N ILE A 36 -0.42 -7.83 12.76
CA ILE A 36 0.78 -8.67 12.92
C ILE A 36 0.30 -10.00 13.50
N GLY A 37 0.59 -11.10 12.81
CA GLY A 37 -0.01 -12.39 13.11
C GLY A 37 -1.54 -12.34 13.08
N ASN A 38 -2.17 -12.78 14.16
CA ASN A 38 -3.63 -12.83 14.31
C ASN A 38 -4.22 -11.62 15.05
N ILE A 39 -3.42 -10.59 15.30
CA ILE A 39 -3.87 -9.38 16.01
C ILE A 39 -4.17 -8.30 14.97
N PHE A 40 -5.41 -7.81 14.97
CA PHE A 40 -5.92 -6.83 14.01
C PHE A 40 -6.32 -5.54 14.70
N ASP A 41 -5.84 -4.42 14.16
CA ASP A 41 -6.39 -3.09 14.36
C ASP A 41 -7.51 -2.87 13.34
N ASN A 42 -8.75 -2.92 13.82
CA ASN A 42 -9.96 -2.76 13.00
C ASN A 42 -10.51 -1.34 13.04
N ASP A 43 -9.79 -0.38 13.63
CA ASP A 43 -10.28 0.99 13.73
C ASP A 43 -10.42 1.60 12.34
N GLU A 44 -11.57 2.21 12.09
CA GLU A 44 -11.78 3.13 10.97
C GLU A 44 -11.15 4.47 11.31
N VAL A 45 -10.08 4.82 10.61
CA VAL A 45 -9.31 6.03 10.91
C VAL A 45 -9.21 6.93 9.70
N ASN A 46 -9.42 8.22 9.91
CA ASN A 46 -9.19 9.22 8.88
C ASN A 46 -7.70 9.54 8.76
N MET A 47 -6.99 8.80 7.90
CA MET A 47 -5.56 9.03 7.67
C MET A 47 -5.24 10.32 6.89
N GLN A 48 -6.23 11.15 6.54
CA GLN A 48 -5.98 12.52 6.09
C GLN A 48 -5.59 13.45 7.25
N ASP A 49 -6.13 13.19 8.46
CA ASP A 49 -5.87 14.01 9.65
C ASP A 49 -4.43 13.81 10.15
N ASP A 50 -3.66 14.90 10.20
CA ASP A 50 -2.28 14.89 10.66
C ASP A 50 -2.13 14.44 12.12
N ARG A 51 -3.15 14.60 12.96
CA ARG A 51 -3.13 14.10 14.35
C ARG A 51 -3.18 12.58 14.39
N VAL A 52 -4.00 11.97 13.54
CA VAL A 52 -4.08 10.51 13.37
C VAL A 52 -2.75 9.98 12.87
N LEU A 53 -2.15 10.63 11.86
CA LEU A 53 -0.85 10.23 11.34
C LEU A 53 0.27 10.37 12.36
N LYS A 54 0.29 11.45 13.14
CA LYS A 54 1.26 11.62 14.22
C LYS A 54 1.17 10.50 15.25
N LYS A 55 -0.05 10.07 15.61
CA LYS A 55 -0.28 8.93 16.49
C LYS A 55 0.30 7.64 15.90
N ILE A 56 -0.01 7.34 14.64
CA ILE A 56 0.52 6.17 13.94
C ILE A 56 2.06 6.21 13.87
N MET A 57 2.65 7.37 13.55
CA MET A 57 4.11 7.52 13.47
C MET A 57 4.81 7.42 14.84
N SER A 58 4.10 7.67 15.94
CA SER A 58 4.64 7.49 17.30
C SER A 58 4.59 6.03 17.78
N SER A 59 3.83 5.17 17.10
CA SER A 59 3.81 3.73 17.37
C SER A 59 5.07 3.04 16.88
N ASN A 60 5.60 2.12 17.67
CA ASN A 60 6.76 1.28 17.32
C ASN A 60 6.48 0.34 16.14
N VAL A 61 5.21 0.02 15.90
CA VAL A 61 4.76 -0.87 14.82
C VAL A 61 3.88 -0.16 13.79
N PHE A 62 3.77 1.17 13.84
CA PHE A 62 2.86 1.97 13.02
C PHE A 62 1.38 1.55 13.12
N CYS A 63 0.93 1.09 14.29
CA CYS A 63 -0.47 0.78 14.59
C CYS A 63 -1.17 2.03 15.14
N TYR A 64 -2.48 2.16 14.93
CA TYR A 64 -3.23 3.31 15.46
C TYR A 64 -3.77 3.03 16.87
N ASP A 65 -4.28 1.82 17.12
CA ASP A 65 -4.79 1.41 18.42
C ASP A 65 -3.62 1.06 19.38
N ASN A 66 -3.57 1.72 20.54
CA ASN A 66 -2.48 1.56 21.51
C ASN A 66 -2.51 0.20 22.23
N GLU A 67 -3.69 -0.39 22.44
CA GLU A 67 -3.82 -1.72 23.04
C GLU A 67 -3.42 -2.78 22.00
N LYS A 68 -3.85 -2.63 20.74
CA LYS A 68 -3.42 -3.52 19.67
C LYS A 68 -1.94 -3.40 19.37
N GLU A 69 -1.35 -2.22 19.48
CA GLU A 69 0.10 -2.06 19.44
C GLU A 69 0.79 -2.94 20.49
N LYS A 70 0.35 -2.88 21.76
CA LYS A 70 0.93 -3.71 22.83
C LYS A 70 0.77 -5.19 22.53
N ASP A 71 -0.42 -5.61 22.11
CA ASP A 71 -0.70 -6.99 21.72
C ASP A 71 0.25 -7.44 20.59
N MET A 72 0.42 -6.63 19.56
CA MET A 72 1.29 -6.92 18.41
C MET A 72 2.75 -7.03 18.84
N ILE A 73 3.23 -6.14 19.72
CA ILE A 73 4.60 -6.20 20.26
C ILE A 73 4.79 -7.49 21.07
N ASN A 74 3.84 -7.82 21.94
CA ASN A 74 3.89 -9.06 22.73
C ASN A 74 3.94 -10.31 21.83
N ALA A 75 3.16 -10.33 20.74
CA ALA A 75 3.20 -11.44 19.79
C ALA A 75 4.54 -11.54 19.05
N ILE A 76 5.17 -10.40 18.70
CA ILE A 76 6.52 -10.39 18.13
C ILE A 76 7.53 -10.96 19.13
N ASP A 77 7.46 -10.54 20.39
CA ASP A 77 8.37 -11.03 21.43
C ASP A 77 8.19 -12.52 21.72
N ASP A 78 6.96 -13.01 21.78
CA ASP A 78 6.67 -14.45 21.90
C ASP A 78 7.21 -15.25 20.71
N ALA A 79 6.94 -14.80 19.48
CA ALA A 79 7.48 -15.45 18.29
C ALA A 79 9.02 -15.48 18.30
N LYS A 80 9.66 -14.41 18.75
CA LYS A 80 11.12 -14.33 18.88
C LYS A 80 11.67 -15.31 19.91
N GLN A 81 11.03 -15.41 21.07
CA GLN A 81 11.40 -16.38 22.13
C GLN A 81 11.26 -17.81 21.63
N ASN A 82 10.20 -18.07 20.86
CA ASN A 82 9.93 -19.38 20.28
C ASN A 82 10.76 -19.67 19.02
N GLY A 83 11.62 -18.75 18.56
CA GLY A 83 12.44 -18.92 17.37
C GLY A 83 11.64 -18.96 16.06
N ASP A 84 10.45 -18.37 16.05
CA ASP A 84 9.52 -18.27 14.94
C ASP A 84 9.48 -16.85 14.34
N THR A 85 8.65 -16.63 13.31
CA THR A 85 8.44 -15.32 12.69
C THR A 85 6.96 -15.05 12.41
N LEU A 86 6.62 -13.78 12.25
CA LEU A 86 5.25 -13.34 11.96
C LEU A 86 5.18 -12.58 10.65
N GLY A 87 4.07 -12.78 9.95
CA GLY A 87 3.60 -11.96 8.85
C GLY A 87 2.52 -10.99 9.33
N GLY A 88 1.77 -10.42 8.39
CA GLY A 88 0.68 -9.52 8.71
C GLY A 88 0.27 -8.65 7.53
N CYS A 89 -0.39 -7.54 7.83
CA CYS A 89 -0.99 -6.65 6.86
C CYS A 89 -0.66 -5.19 7.16
N CYS A 90 -0.34 -4.42 6.12
CA CYS A 90 -0.32 -2.96 6.18
C CYS A 90 -1.34 -2.35 5.22
N GLN A 91 -1.90 -1.21 5.58
CA GLN A 91 -2.71 -0.37 4.69
C GLN A 91 -1.86 0.77 4.16
N ILE A 92 -1.92 1.00 2.85
CA ILE A 92 -1.39 2.19 2.18
C ILE A 92 -2.58 3.01 1.68
N SER A 93 -2.53 4.32 1.90
CA SER A 93 -3.57 5.23 1.42
C SER A 93 -2.95 6.41 0.69
N ALA A 94 -3.46 6.73 -0.50
CA ALA A 94 -3.05 7.87 -1.29
C ALA A 94 -4.23 8.84 -1.47
N PHE A 95 -4.02 10.09 -1.09
CA PHE A 95 -5.02 11.16 -1.05
C PHE A 95 -4.74 12.20 -2.13
N ASN A 96 -5.78 12.95 -2.48
CA ASN A 96 -5.76 14.02 -3.50
C ASN A 96 -5.27 13.53 -4.87
N ILE A 97 -5.53 12.26 -5.18
CA ILE A 97 -5.21 11.69 -6.49
C ILE A 97 -6.17 12.28 -7.52
N PRO A 98 -5.67 12.88 -8.62
CA PRO A 98 -6.56 13.39 -9.66
C PRO A 98 -7.37 12.26 -10.27
N VAL A 99 -8.60 12.57 -10.68
CA VAL A 99 -9.41 11.66 -11.49
C VAL A 99 -8.66 11.34 -12.78
N GLY A 100 -8.80 10.11 -13.28
CA GLY A 100 -8.38 9.78 -14.63
C GLY A 100 -6.95 9.27 -14.79
N LEU A 101 -6.22 8.93 -13.72
CA LEU A 101 -4.96 8.18 -13.82
C LEU A 101 -5.26 6.71 -14.14
N GLY A 102 -4.42 6.08 -14.97
CA GLY A 102 -4.68 4.75 -15.52
C GLY A 102 -5.65 4.76 -16.69
N SER A 103 -5.99 3.58 -17.20
CA SER A 103 -6.91 3.42 -18.32
C SER A 103 -7.63 2.08 -18.29
N TYR A 104 -8.89 2.07 -18.75
CA TYR A 104 -9.64 0.85 -19.07
C TYR A 104 -9.29 0.28 -20.45
N SER A 105 -8.49 0.98 -21.27
CA SER A 105 -8.29 0.64 -22.68
C SER A 105 -7.58 -0.69 -22.89
N PHE A 106 -6.73 -1.09 -21.94
CA PHE A 106 -5.99 -2.35 -21.98
C PHE A 106 -5.67 -2.80 -20.56
N TYR A 107 -5.56 -4.12 -20.35
CA TYR A 107 -5.47 -4.69 -19.01
C TYR A 107 -4.25 -4.18 -18.22
N ASP A 108 -3.11 -4.00 -18.88
CA ASP A 108 -1.84 -3.59 -18.27
C ASP A 108 -1.74 -2.08 -18.01
N ARG A 109 -2.70 -1.30 -18.52
CA ARG A 109 -2.79 0.16 -18.28
C ARG A 109 -3.71 0.52 -17.14
N ARG A 110 -4.42 -0.46 -16.58
CA ARG A 110 -5.32 -0.23 -15.45
C ARG A 110 -4.51 0.14 -14.20
N ALA A 111 -4.98 1.15 -13.47
CA ALA A 111 -4.30 1.66 -12.28
C ALA A 111 -4.18 0.59 -11.17
N ASP A 112 -5.26 -0.16 -10.93
CA ASP A 112 -5.32 -1.29 -9.99
C ASP A 112 -4.33 -2.40 -10.37
N TYR A 113 -4.23 -2.75 -11.66
CA TYR A 113 -3.24 -3.71 -12.17
C TYR A 113 -1.80 -3.24 -11.92
N ARG A 114 -1.49 -1.98 -12.28
CA ARG A 114 -0.12 -1.45 -12.17
C ARG A 114 0.32 -1.26 -10.72
N ILE A 115 -0.52 -0.63 -9.91
CA ILE A 115 -0.26 -0.44 -8.47
C ILE A 115 -0.20 -1.80 -7.78
N GLY A 116 -1.14 -2.70 -8.09
CA GLY A 116 -1.17 -4.06 -7.53
C GLY A 116 0.07 -4.87 -7.91
N GLY A 117 0.49 -4.83 -9.18
CA GLY A 117 1.71 -5.49 -9.65
C GLY A 117 2.96 -4.93 -8.97
N ALA A 118 3.07 -3.61 -8.83
CA ALA A 118 4.17 -2.96 -8.14
C ALA A 118 4.25 -3.40 -6.67
N LEU A 119 3.13 -3.37 -5.95
CA LEU A 119 3.05 -3.82 -4.56
C LEU A 119 3.32 -5.32 -4.41
N MET A 120 2.81 -6.16 -5.32
CA MET A 120 2.97 -7.62 -5.26
C MET A 120 4.42 -8.03 -5.51
N SER A 121 5.18 -7.18 -6.23
CA SER A 121 6.60 -7.38 -6.48
C SER A 121 7.49 -7.19 -5.25
N VAL A 122 6.94 -6.69 -4.12
CA VAL A 122 7.68 -6.52 -2.87
C VAL A 122 7.88 -7.88 -2.20
N GLN A 123 9.10 -8.13 -1.73
CA GLN A 123 9.51 -9.42 -1.18
C GLN A 123 8.63 -9.81 0.02
N GLY A 124 8.07 -11.02 -0.04
CA GLY A 124 7.22 -11.56 1.02
C GLY A 124 5.74 -11.21 0.88
N VAL A 125 5.36 -10.29 0.00
CA VAL A 125 3.94 -10.01 -0.31
C VAL A 125 3.32 -11.20 -1.02
N LYS A 126 2.11 -11.58 -0.58
CA LYS A 126 1.35 -12.72 -1.12
C LYS A 126 -0.07 -12.37 -1.54
N SER A 127 -0.64 -11.26 -1.04
CA SER A 127 -1.98 -10.81 -1.38
C SER A 127 -2.07 -9.28 -1.30
N ILE A 128 -2.98 -8.71 -2.09
CA ILE A 128 -3.32 -7.29 -2.11
C ILE A 128 -4.84 -7.16 -2.24
N GLU A 129 -5.41 -6.21 -1.53
CA GLU A 129 -6.80 -5.80 -1.65
C GLU A 129 -6.86 -4.31 -1.94
N PHE A 130 -7.78 -3.88 -2.80
CA PHE A 130 -8.16 -2.48 -2.97
C PHE A 130 -9.53 -2.25 -2.34
N GLY A 131 -9.69 -1.13 -1.62
CA GLY A 131 -10.93 -0.80 -0.92
C GLY A 131 -11.40 -1.92 0.01
N GLU A 132 -12.64 -2.36 -0.16
CA GLU A 132 -13.25 -3.44 0.60
C GLU A 132 -12.76 -4.85 0.21
N GLY A 133 -12.07 -5.00 -0.93
CA GLY A 133 -11.34 -6.22 -1.29
C GLY A 133 -12.14 -7.52 -1.14
N ILE A 134 -11.69 -8.40 -0.24
CA ILE A 134 -12.35 -9.70 0.04
C ILE A 134 -13.77 -9.51 0.61
N SER A 135 -14.04 -8.44 1.35
CA SER A 135 -15.39 -8.14 1.84
C SER A 135 -16.34 -7.79 0.70
N ALA A 136 -15.84 -7.11 -0.34
CA ALA A 136 -16.62 -6.81 -1.54
C ALA A 136 -17.02 -8.08 -2.30
N SER A 137 -16.14 -9.08 -2.40
CA SER A 137 -16.43 -10.33 -3.11
C SER A 137 -17.52 -11.18 -2.45
N LYS A 138 -17.88 -10.88 -1.20
CA LYS A 138 -18.92 -11.57 -0.41
C LYS A 138 -20.23 -10.77 -0.33
N SER A 139 -20.24 -9.56 -0.89
CA SER A 139 -21.32 -8.59 -0.72
C SER A 139 -22.21 -8.49 -1.96
N LYS A 140 -23.42 -7.97 -1.79
CA LYS A 140 -24.33 -7.65 -2.91
C LYS A 140 -23.89 -6.34 -3.56
N GLY A 141 -24.10 -6.21 -4.88
CA GLY A 141 -23.77 -4.99 -5.62
C GLY A 141 -24.39 -3.71 -5.03
N SER A 142 -25.63 -3.80 -4.54
CA SER A 142 -26.33 -2.70 -3.87
C SER A 142 -25.66 -2.18 -2.59
N MET A 143 -24.68 -2.89 -2.05
CA MET A 143 -23.90 -2.47 -0.87
C MET A 143 -22.46 -2.08 -1.24
N MET A 144 -22.05 -2.29 -2.48
CA MET A 144 -20.66 -2.13 -2.93
C MET A 144 -20.48 -1.01 -3.94
N ASP A 145 -21.55 -0.62 -4.66
CA ASP A 145 -21.48 0.52 -5.56
C ASP A 145 -21.28 1.81 -4.76
N ASP A 146 -20.29 2.59 -5.17
CA ASP A 146 -20.01 3.90 -4.58
C ASP A 146 -20.91 4.96 -5.24
N GLU A 147 -22.03 5.28 -4.60
CA GLU A 147 -23.01 6.23 -5.12
C GLU A 147 -22.38 7.59 -5.45
N ILE A 148 -22.59 8.04 -6.69
CA ILE A 148 -22.07 9.32 -7.19
C ILE A 148 -23.00 10.45 -6.73
N SER A 149 -22.40 11.44 -6.08
CA SER A 149 -23.05 12.71 -5.73
C SER A 149 -22.43 13.85 -6.54
N ILE A 150 -23.19 14.93 -6.73
CA ILE A 150 -22.71 16.14 -7.39
C ILE A 150 -23.07 17.37 -6.57
N LYS A 151 -22.09 18.25 -6.35
CA LYS A 151 -22.30 19.54 -5.68
C LYS A 151 -21.47 20.61 -6.38
N ASN A 152 -22.12 21.68 -6.86
CA ASN A 152 -21.48 22.78 -7.58
C ASN A 152 -20.61 22.32 -8.77
N GLY A 153 -21.09 21.34 -9.56
CA GLY A 153 -20.34 20.77 -10.69
C GLY A 153 -19.21 19.80 -10.31
N ILE A 154 -18.99 19.58 -9.01
CA ILE A 154 -17.94 18.67 -8.52
C ILE A 154 -18.59 17.32 -8.22
N TYR A 155 -18.21 16.31 -9.00
CA TYR A 155 -18.56 14.91 -8.76
C TYR A 155 -17.78 14.36 -7.57
N ASN A 156 -18.47 13.60 -6.72
CA ASN A 156 -17.88 12.92 -5.56
C ASN A 156 -18.58 11.58 -5.33
N ARG A 157 -18.10 10.77 -4.38
CA ARG A 157 -18.76 9.54 -3.94
C ARG A 157 -19.17 9.63 -2.48
N LEU A 158 -20.27 8.95 -2.13
CA LEU A 158 -20.76 8.87 -0.76
C LEU A 158 -19.95 7.88 0.08
N THR A 159 -19.42 6.83 -0.55
CA THR A 159 -18.57 5.79 0.03
C THR A 159 -17.29 5.60 -0.81
N ASN A 160 -16.39 4.73 -0.36
CA ASN A 160 -15.16 4.41 -1.10
C ASN A 160 -14.85 2.90 -1.06
N ASN A 161 -15.87 2.08 -1.32
CA ASN A 161 -15.77 0.64 -1.35
C ASN A 161 -14.80 0.15 -2.44
N ALA A 162 -14.73 0.86 -3.57
CA ALA A 162 -13.81 0.61 -4.67
C ALA A 162 -12.35 0.96 -4.33
N GLY A 163 -12.10 1.68 -3.22
CA GLY A 163 -10.76 2.09 -2.83
C GLY A 163 -10.09 3.02 -3.84
N GLY A 164 -10.85 3.97 -4.40
CA GLY A 164 -10.35 5.05 -5.26
C GLY A 164 -10.15 4.69 -6.74
N ILE A 165 -10.45 3.45 -7.16
CA ILE A 165 -10.22 2.99 -8.53
C ILE A 165 -11.47 2.29 -9.08
N GLU A 166 -12.02 2.81 -10.17
CA GLU A 166 -13.16 2.23 -10.88
C GLU A 166 -12.78 1.96 -12.34
N GLY A 167 -13.05 0.76 -12.84
CA GLY A 167 -12.71 0.38 -14.23
C GLY A 167 -11.21 0.50 -14.54
N GLY A 168 -10.33 0.43 -13.54
CA GLY A 168 -8.90 0.65 -13.73
C GLY A 168 -8.48 2.11 -13.85
N ILE A 169 -9.34 3.06 -13.46
CA ILE A 169 -9.07 4.50 -13.49
C ILE A 169 -9.29 5.11 -12.10
N THR A 170 -8.42 6.03 -11.69
CA THR A 170 -8.60 6.76 -10.43
C THR A 170 -9.84 7.63 -10.48
N ASN A 171 -10.63 7.53 -9.42
CA ASN A 171 -11.99 8.06 -9.41
C ASN A 171 -12.09 9.38 -8.61
N GLY A 172 -11.00 9.81 -7.97
CA GLY A 172 -10.88 11.04 -7.17
C GLY A 172 -11.00 10.80 -5.66
N MET A 173 -11.52 9.65 -5.25
CA MET A 173 -11.49 9.20 -3.85
C MET A 173 -10.09 8.70 -3.48
N PRO A 174 -9.78 8.57 -2.18
CA PRO A 174 -8.51 8.03 -1.74
C PRO A 174 -8.27 6.63 -2.32
N ILE A 175 -7.07 6.39 -2.85
CA ILE A 175 -6.66 5.03 -3.18
C ILE A 175 -6.35 4.33 -1.87
N VAL A 176 -7.01 3.21 -1.59
CA VAL A 176 -6.79 2.42 -0.37
C VAL A 176 -6.40 1.01 -0.76
N ALA A 177 -5.21 0.57 -0.36
CA ALA A 177 -4.72 -0.78 -0.60
C ALA A 177 -4.27 -1.44 0.71
N LYS A 178 -4.68 -2.68 0.94
CA LYS A 178 -4.14 -3.55 2.01
C LYS A 178 -3.16 -4.53 1.39
N VAL A 179 -1.99 -4.69 2.00
CA VAL A 179 -0.89 -5.51 1.49
C VAL A 179 -0.52 -6.55 2.54
N TYR A 180 -0.61 -7.82 2.16
CA TYR A 180 -0.43 -8.95 3.07
C TYR A 180 0.92 -9.63 2.81
N MET A 181 1.74 -9.66 3.85
CA MET A 181 3.07 -10.28 3.83
C MET A 181 3.06 -11.57 4.64
N LYS A 182 3.64 -12.62 4.06
CA LYS A 182 3.87 -13.89 4.77
C LYS A 182 4.96 -13.73 5.84
N PRO A 183 5.03 -14.61 6.85
CA PRO A 183 6.17 -14.68 7.75
C PRO A 183 7.51 -14.81 7.02
N ILE A 184 8.57 -14.33 7.66
CA ILE A 184 9.93 -14.39 7.11
C ILE A 184 10.36 -15.86 7.06
N PRO A 185 10.74 -16.40 5.88
CA PRO A 185 10.82 -17.85 5.68
C PRO A 185 11.89 -18.56 6.52
N THR A 186 12.93 -17.82 6.94
CA THR A 186 14.07 -18.39 7.64
C THR A 186 13.92 -18.17 9.14
N ILE A 187 13.54 -19.23 9.86
CA ILE A 187 13.28 -19.20 11.30
C ILE A 187 14.39 -19.94 12.07
N LYS A 188 14.48 -19.74 13.39
CA LYS A 188 15.48 -20.43 14.22
C LYS A 188 15.08 -21.87 14.55
N LYS A 189 13.78 -22.18 14.49
CA LYS A 189 13.30 -23.56 14.58
C LYS A 189 13.88 -24.39 13.43
N GLU A 190 14.21 -25.63 13.72
CA GLU A 190 14.76 -26.54 12.73
C GLU A 190 13.69 -26.94 11.70
N ILE A 191 13.82 -26.43 10.48
CA ILE A 191 13.01 -26.85 9.34
C ILE A 191 13.80 -27.87 8.52
N GLN A 192 13.15 -28.97 8.15
CA GLN A 192 13.72 -29.98 7.25
C GLN A 192 13.74 -29.44 5.82
N THR A 193 14.87 -29.61 5.15
CA THR A 193 15.04 -29.32 3.72
C THR A 193 15.91 -30.40 3.08
N VAL A 194 16.22 -30.23 1.79
CA VAL A 194 17.16 -31.09 1.07
C VAL A 194 18.29 -30.25 0.51
N ASP A 195 19.52 -30.77 0.56
CA ASP A 195 20.61 -30.15 -0.18
C ASP A 195 20.47 -30.40 -1.68
N LEU A 196 21.31 -29.74 -2.47
CA LEU A 196 21.29 -29.88 -3.94
C LEU A 196 21.70 -31.28 -4.44
N TYR A 197 22.22 -32.13 -3.56
CA TYR A 197 22.60 -33.51 -3.84
C TYR A 197 21.50 -34.51 -3.41
N GLY A 198 20.39 -34.04 -2.84
CA GLY A 198 19.25 -34.84 -2.43
C GLY A 198 19.32 -35.37 -0.99
N ASN A 199 20.32 -34.96 -0.20
CA ASN A 199 20.41 -35.37 1.20
C ASN A 199 19.47 -34.53 2.06
N LYS A 200 18.82 -35.18 3.04
CA LYS A 200 18.02 -34.48 4.05
C LYS A 200 18.96 -33.66 4.95
N VAL A 201 18.77 -32.35 4.98
CA VAL A 201 19.53 -31.41 5.81
C VAL A 201 18.58 -30.46 6.52
N LYS A 202 19.10 -29.66 7.44
CA LYS A 202 18.33 -28.60 8.11
C LYS A 202 18.51 -27.28 7.36
N ASP A 203 17.46 -26.49 7.31
CA ASP A 203 17.52 -25.16 6.69
C ASP A 203 18.51 -24.25 7.43
N ARG A 204 19.16 -23.36 6.68
CA ARG A 204 20.16 -22.45 7.22
C ARG A 204 19.49 -21.16 7.67
N TYR A 205 19.81 -20.74 8.89
CA TYR A 205 19.40 -19.44 9.40
C TYR A 205 20.20 -18.29 8.75
N GLU A 206 19.49 -17.32 8.15
CA GLU A 206 20.08 -16.22 7.37
C GLU A 206 19.72 -14.83 7.92
N ARG A 207 18.55 -14.64 8.55
CA ARG A 207 18.07 -13.31 9.01
C ARG A 207 17.49 -13.33 10.41
N SER A 208 17.78 -12.27 11.15
CA SER A 208 17.45 -12.12 12.58
C SER A 208 16.03 -11.64 12.88
N ASP A 209 15.36 -11.01 11.91
CA ASP A 209 14.11 -10.31 12.15
C ASP A 209 12.95 -11.27 12.40
N THR A 210 12.14 -10.97 13.42
CA THR A 210 10.94 -11.75 13.76
C THR A 210 9.72 -11.29 12.97
N CYS A 211 9.59 -10.00 12.68
CA CYS A 211 8.49 -9.42 11.91
C CYS A 211 8.98 -8.21 11.11
N ALA A 212 8.58 -8.10 9.85
CA ALA A 212 8.94 -6.98 8.96
C ALA A 212 7.73 -6.19 8.46
N VAL A 213 6.53 -6.41 9.02
CA VAL A 213 5.29 -5.74 8.59
C VAL A 213 5.33 -4.21 8.78
N PRO A 214 5.90 -3.65 9.89
CA PRO A 214 6.03 -2.19 10.00
C PRO A 214 6.89 -1.60 8.87
N ALA A 215 7.99 -2.26 8.52
CA ALA A 215 8.85 -1.86 7.41
C ALA A 215 8.17 -2.04 6.05
N LEU A 216 7.36 -3.09 5.88
CA LEU A 216 6.55 -3.32 4.67
C LEU A 216 5.67 -2.11 4.37
N GLY A 217 5.00 -1.54 5.37
CA GLY A 217 4.18 -0.33 5.18
C GLY A 217 4.96 0.83 4.57
N VAL A 218 6.18 1.07 5.07
CA VAL A 218 7.07 2.12 4.54
C VAL A 218 7.51 1.81 3.11
N ILE A 219 7.89 0.56 2.84
CA ILE A 219 8.33 0.12 1.50
C ILE A 219 7.18 0.25 0.49
N CYS A 220 6.01 -0.29 0.82
CA CYS A 220 4.83 -0.29 -0.04
C CYS A 220 4.32 1.13 -0.31
N LYS A 221 4.38 2.04 0.68
CA LYS A 221 4.12 3.47 0.46
C LYS A 221 5.02 4.05 -0.64
N ASN A 222 6.32 3.81 -0.58
CA ASN A 222 7.28 4.33 -1.56
C ASN A 222 7.14 3.66 -2.93
N VAL A 223 6.87 2.35 -2.96
CA VAL A 223 6.60 1.60 -4.20
C VAL A 223 5.33 2.10 -4.89
N MET A 224 4.25 2.33 -4.14
CA MET A 224 3.03 2.95 -4.65
C MET A 224 3.30 4.36 -5.17
N SER A 225 4.12 5.14 -4.46
CA SER A 225 4.50 6.51 -4.87
C SER A 225 5.23 6.53 -6.20
N TYR A 226 6.15 5.59 -6.42
CA TYR A 226 6.83 5.43 -7.71
C TYR A 226 5.85 5.13 -8.83
N GLU A 227 4.94 4.17 -8.64
CA GLU A 227 4.00 3.79 -9.70
C GLU A 227 2.94 4.87 -9.96
N LEU A 228 2.47 5.56 -8.92
CA LEU A 228 1.59 6.72 -9.07
C LEU A 228 2.29 7.86 -9.81
N CYS A 229 3.57 8.11 -9.53
CA CYS A 229 4.36 9.10 -10.26
C CYS A 229 4.45 8.77 -11.76
N ARG A 230 4.66 7.50 -12.11
CA ARG A 230 4.64 7.07 -13.53
C ARG A 230 3.28 7.31 -14.18
N LEU A 231 2.19 6.86 -13.54
CA LEU A 231 0.83 7.11 -14.01
C LEU A 231 0.52 8.61 -14.16
N PHE A 232 1.03 9.41 -13.22
CA PHE A 232 0.88 10.86 -13.22
C PHE A 232 1.61 11.49 -14.42
N LEU A 233 2.87 11.15 -14.64
CA LEU A 233 3.69 11.70 -15.74
C LEU A 233 3.24 11.20 -17.12
N GLU A 234 2.68 10.00 -17.22
CA GLU A 234 2.06 9.52 -18.46
C GLU A 234 0.83 10.34 -18.85
N LYS A 235 0.07 10.85 -17.86
CA LYS A 235 -1.10 11.68 -18.11
C LYS A 235 -0.74 13.17 -18.25
N PHE A 236 0.19 13.63 -17.43
CA PHE A 236 0.65 15.01 -17.30
C PHE A 236 2.13 15.06 -17.67
N SER A 237 2.43 14.92 -18.95
CA SER A 237 3.81 14.90 -19.45
C SER A 237 4.42 16.30 -19.49
N GLY A 238 5.74 16.37 -19.40
CA GLY A 238 6.54 17.58 -19.52
C GLY A 238 8.01 17.27 -19.22
N ASP A 239 8.93 18.08 -19.76
CA ASP A 239 10.37 17.90 -19.52
C ASP A 239 10.86 18.69 -18.30
N CYS A 240 10.04 19.64 -17.82
CA CYS A 240 10.27 20.40 -16.60
C CYS A 240 9.02 20.46 -15.72
N LEU A 241 9.18 20.87 -14.47
CA LEU A 241 8.08 20.93 -13.50
C LEU A 241 6.98 21.90 -13.94
N GLU A 242 7.36 23.00 -14.58
CA GLU A 242 6.44 24.02 -15.10
C GLU A 242 5.50 23.44 -16.17
N ASP A 243 6.04 22.63 -17.09
CA ASP A 243 5.23 21.97 -18.13
C ASP A 243 4.22 21.00 -17.54
N ILE A 244 4.66 20.21 -16.55
CA ILE A 244 3.80 19.24 -15.84
C ILE A 244 2.68 19.99 -15.11
N LYS A 245 2.99 21.11 -14.43
CA LYS A 245 2.01 21.98 -13.76
C LYS A 245 0.99 22.54 -14.73
N VAL A 246 1.42 23.09 -15.85
CA VAL A 246 0.51 23.63 -16.88
C VAL A 246 -0.43 22.55 -17.41
N SER A 247 0.09 21.34 -17.69
CA SER A 247 -0.69 20.19 -18.14
C SER A 247 -1.74 19.77 -17.10
N TYR A 248 -1.32 19.64 -15.85
CA TYR A 248 -2.18 19.30 -14.71
C TYR A 248 -3.29 20.34 -14.48
N ASP A 249 -2.95 21.64 -14.45
CA ASP A 249 -3.90 22.73 -14.22
C ASP A 249 -4.92 22.86 -15.35
N ASN A 250 -4.47 22.69 -16.61
CA ASN A 250 -5.36 22.67 -17.77
C ASN A 250 -6.35 21.49 -17.67
N TYR A 251 -5.87 20.32 -17.25
CA TYR A 251 -6.72 19.16 -17.03
C TYR A 251 -7.75 19.40 -15.92
N LEU A 252 -7.33 19.90 -14.76
CA LEU A 252 -8.25 20.22 -13.67
C LEU A 252 -9.28 21.27 -14.06
N ARG A 253 -8.87 22.32 -14.79
CA ARG A 253 -9.80 23.33 -15.31
C ARG A 253 -10.83 22.73 -16.26
N ARG A 254 -10.45 21.74 -17.07
CA ARG A 254 -11.38 21.03 -17.97
C ARG A 254 -12.36 20.15 -17.20
N VAL A 255 -11.89 19.40 -16.20
CA VAL A 255 -12.74 18.45 -15.45
C VAL A 255 -13.66 19.17 -14.46
N LYS A 256 -13.26 20.32 -13.90
CA LYS A 256 -14.12 21.16 -13.05
C LYS A 256 -15.16 21.99 -13.83
N ARG A 257 -15.09 22.04 -15.16
CA ARG A 257 -15.88 22.95 -16.01
C ARG A 257 -17.26 22.43 -16.45
N ASN A 258 -17.78 21.39 -15.82
CA ASN A 258 -19.14 20.88 -16.08
C ASN A 258 -20.06 21.14 -14.88
#